data_AF-A0A2T7G8D9-F1
#
_entry.id   AF-A0A2T7G8D9-F1
#
_cell.length_a   1.000
_cell.length_b   1.000
_cell.length_c   1.000
_cell.angle_alpha   90.00
_cell.angle_beta   90.00
_cell.angle_gamma   90.00
#
_symmetry.space_group_name_H-M   'P 1'
#
loop_
_entity.id
_entity.type
_entity.pdbx_description
1 polymer ?
#
loop_
_entity_poly.entity_id
_entity_poly.type
_entity_poly.pdbx_seq_one_letter_code
_entity_poly.pdbx_strand_id
1 'polypeptide(L)'
;MNAHAGTPKSVPYYAETGNECALFNAAHKNGLPLLLKGPTGCGKTRFVEHMAAQSGRRLYTVACHDDLTAADLIGRYLLRGGQTEWVDGPLTRAVREGAICYLDEVVEARKDVAVVLHPLTDNRRTLMIDRTGEELQAPPGFMLIASYNPGYQNVLKRMKPSTRQRFLAITFGFPDPDTEIKVVSEESGLEPGRVAPLVRLGGHIRNLSGMDLEEGVSTRLLIYAATLMAGGMGVEKALEAAVIEPLTDDADIQTALRDLVATVYG
;
A
#
# COMPACT_ATOMS: atom_id res chain seq x y z
N MET A 1 -3.53 1.12 18.53
CA MET A 1 -3.36 1.15 17.07
C MET A 1 -1.95 0.73 16.74
N ASN A 2 -1.83 -0.37 16.01
CA ASN A 2 -0.55 -1.01 15.72
C ASN A 2 0.08 -0.35 14.50
N ALA A 3 0.71 0.81 14.69
CA ALA A 3 1.76 1.20 13.77
C ALA A 3 2.88 0.18 13.94
N HIS A 4 3.07 -0.70 12.95
CA HIS A 4 4.17 -1.65 12.94
C HIS A 4 5.46 -0.86 12.67
N ALA A 5 6.26 -0.67 13.71
CA ALA A 5 7.54 0.00 13.62
C ALA A 5 8.63 -1.06 13.67
N GLY A 6 9.26 -1.35 12.54
CA GLY A 6 10.34 -2.32 12.44
C GLY A 6 11.51 -1.77 11.63
N THR A 7 12.73 -2.04 12.09
CA THR A 7 13.91 -2.06 11.21
C THR A 7 13.90 -3.43 10.51
N PRO A 8 13.73 -3.48 9.18
CA PRO A 8 13.65 -4.75 8.47
C PRO A 8 14.95 -5.55 8.64
N LYS A 9 14.83 -6.83 9.08
CA LYS A 9 15.97 -7.75 9.27
C LYS A 9 16.60 -8.17 7.93
N SER A 10 15.86 -8.05 6.84
CA SER A 10 16.27 -8.28 5.45
C SER A 10 15.47 -7.35 4.54
N VAL A 11 16.06 -6.93 3.42
CA VAL A 11 15.35 -6.10 2.43
C VAL A 11 14.26 -6.98 1.78
N PRO A 12 12.97 -6.61 1.88
CA PRO A 12 11.90 -7.39 1.25
C PRO A 12 12.05 -7.36 -0.27
N TYR A 13 11.72 -8.46 -0.94
CA TYR A 13 11.79 -8.54 -2.39
C TYR A 13 10.81 -7.55 -3.04
N TYR A 14 11.29 -6.82 -4.03
CA TYR A 14 10.49 -5.93 -4.86
C TYR A 14 11.09 -5.91 -6.26
N ALA A 15 10.24 -6.06 -7.28
CA ALA A 15 10.64 -5.94 -8.67
C ALA A 15 10.23 -4.57 -9.19
N GLU A 16 11.20 -3.77 -9.63
CA GLU A 16 10.95 -2.46 -10.24
C GLU A 16 10.26 -2.62 -11.59
N THR A 17 9.20 -1.85 -11.81
CA THR A 17 8.33 -1.89 -13.01
C THR A 17 8.48 -0.65 -13.89
N GLY A 18 9.10 0.41 -13.38
CA GLY A 18 9.29 1.67 -14.08
C GLY A 18 10.49 2.44 -13.53
N ASN A 19 10.24 3.67 -13.08
CA ASN A 19 11.26 4.56 -12.50
C ASN A 19 10.95 4.92 -11.05
N GLU A 20 10.10 4.17 -10.38
CA GLU A 20 9.60 4.45 -9.04
C GLU A 20 10.72 4.46 -8.00
N CYS A 21 11.71 3.56 -8.10
CA CYS A 21 12.84 3.53 -7.17
C CYS A 21 13.72 4.78 -7.35
N ALA A 22 14.00 5.17 -8.60
CA ALA A 22 14.75 6.38 -8.90
C ALA A 22 14.03 7.65 -8.41
N LEU A 23 12.71 7.74 -8.64
CA LEU A 23 11.90 8.86 -8.18
C LEU A 23 11.80 8.92 -6.66
N PHE A 24 11.70 7.78 -5.97
CA PHE A 24 11.78 7.74 -4.52
C PHE A 24 13.11 8.28 -4.01
N ASN A 25 14.23 7.82 -4.57
CA ASN A 25 15.56 8.26 -4.12
C ASN A 25 15.74 9.77 -4.34
N ALA A 26 15.28 10.29 -5.48
CA ALA A 26 15.28 11.72 -5.77
C ALA A 26 14.38 12.50 -4.79
N ALA A 27 13.16 12.02 -4.53
CA ALA A 27 12.24 12.66 -3.60
C ALA A 27 12.80 12.68 -2.17
N HIS A 28 13.29 11.55 -1.68
CA HIS A 28 13.88 11.41 -0.35
C HIS A 28 15.07 12.35 -0.16
N LYS A 29 16.01 12.38 -1.13
CA LYS A 29 17.18 13.28 -1.09
C LYS A 29 16.80 14.76 -0.97
N ASN A 30 15.69 15.16 -1.58
CA ASN A 30 15.20 16.54 -1.58
C ASN A 30 14.14 16.79 -0.49
N GLY A 31 13.84 15.81 0.36
CA GLY A 31 12.81 15.95 1.41
C GLY A 31 11.40 16.17 0.87
N LEU A 32 11.12 15.68 -0.33
CA LEU A 32 9.83 15.83 -1.00
C LEU A 32 8.90 14.65 -0.65
N PRO A 33 7.61 14.92 -0.37
CA PRO A 33 6.66 13.87 -0.04
C PRO A 33 6.16 13.13 -1.30
N LEU A 34 5.80 11.85 -1.14
CA LEU A 34 5.33 10.99 -2.23
C LEU A 34 3.86 10.57 -2.07
N LEU A 35 3.16 10.50 -3.19
CA LEU A 35 1.80 10.00 -3.32
C LEU A 35 1.78 8.81 -4.28
N LEU A 36 1.48 7.63 -3.76
CA LEU A 36 1.38 6.39 -4.53
C LEU A 36 -0.07 6.15 -4.95
N LYS A 37 -0.30 5.94 -6.24
CA LYS A 37 -1.63 5.69 -6.82
C LYS A 37 -1.62 4.35 -7.52
N GLY A 38 -2.69 3.60 -7.48
CA GLY A 38 -2.82 2.35 -8.26
C GLY A 38 -3.85 1.40 -7.65
N PRO A 39 -4.23 0.33 -8.34
CA PRO A 39 -5.24 -0.61 -7.86
C PRO A 39 -4.80 -1.34 -6.58
N THR A 40 -5.72 -2.04 -5.92
CA THR A 40 -5.33 -2.82 -4.73
C THR A 40 -4.39 -3.95 -5.12
N GLY A 41 -3.46 -4.28 -4.22
CA GLY A 41 -2.59 -5.44 -4.39
C GLY A 41 -1.61 -5.38 -5.57
N CYS A 42 -1.29 -4.19 -6.09
CA CYS A 42 -0.26 -3.99 -7.12
C CYS A 42 1.17 -3.74 -6.59
N GLY A 43 1.38 -3.79 -5.27
CA GLY A 43 2.72 -3.69 -4.68
C GLY A 43 3.12 -2.35 -4.05
N LYS A 44 2.21 -1.35 -3.92
CA LYS A 44 2.50 -0.04 -3.29
C LYS A 44 3.13 -0.15 -1.89
N THR A 45 2.52 -0.95 -1.00
CA THR A 45 3.02 -1.17 0.36
C THR A 45 4.38 -1.86 0.33
N ARG A 46 4.53 -2.89 -0.50
CA ARG A 46 5.79 -3.63 -0.68
C ARG A 46 6.93 -2.75 -1.18
N PHE A 47 6.63 -1.84 -2.10
CA PHE A 47 7.57 -0.82 -2.57
C PHE A 47 8.07 0.06 -1.43
N VAL A 48 7.18 0.58 -0.58
CA VAL A 48 7.56 1.43 0.55
C VAL A 48 8.43 0.66 1.56
N GLU A 49 8.06 -0.59 1.85
CA GLU A 49 8.85 -1.48 2.72
C GLU A 49 10.25 -1.73 2.15
N HIS A 50 10.34 -2.01 0.84
CA HIS A 50 11.61 -2.21 0.14
C HIS A 50 12.49 -0.98 0.21
N MET A 51 11.96 0.19 -0.14
CA MET A 51 12.72 1.44 -0.16
C MET A 51 13.12 1.89 1.26
N ALA A 52 12.27 1.66 2.27
CA ALA A 52 12.62 1.92 3.66
C ALA A 52 13.79 1.03 4.12
N ALA A 53 13.72 -0.27 3.81
CA ALA A 53 14.79 -1.21 4.12
C ALA A 53 16.10 -0.86 3.42
N GLN A 54 16.04 -0.59 2.11
CA GLN A 54 17.19 -0.26 1.28
C GLN A 54 17.87 1.04 1.73
N SER A 55 17.09 2.03 2.17
CA SER A 55 17.61 3.31 2.69
C SER A 55 18.03 3.26 4.16
N GLY A 56 17.89 2.11 4.83
CA GLY A 56 18.20 1.96 6.25
C GLY A 56 17.32 2.82 7.16
N ARG A 57 16.10 3.13 6.73
CA ARG A 57 15.15 3.98 7.45
C ARG A 57 14.10 3.14 8.15
N ARG A 58 13.72 3.55 9.35
CA ARG A 58 12.55 2.99 10.02
C ARG A 58 11.29 3.36 9.25
N LEU A 59 10.34 2.45 9.18
CA LEU A 59 9.04 2.66 8.56
C LEU A 59 7.95 2.64 9.63
N TYR A 60 7.11 3.67 9.62
CA TYR A 60 5.88 3.76 10.38
C TYR A 60 4.70 3.70 9.41
N THR A 61 4.06 2.55 9.32
CA THR A 61 2.84 2.38 8.50
C THR A 61 1.60 2.67 9.34
N VAL A 62 0.71 3.51 8.82
CA VAL A 62 -0.59 3.82 9.39
C VAL A 62 -1.66 3.47 8.37
N ALA A 63 -2.49 2.47 8.69
CA ALA A 63 -3.69 2.18 7.92
C ALA A 63 -4.75 3.24 8.23
N CYS A 64 -5.17 3.99 7.22
CA CYS A 64 -6.16 5.04 7.37
C CYS A 64 -7.58 4.49 7.26
N HIS A 65 -8.48 5.03 8.09
CA HIS A 65 -9.91 4.67 8.14
C HIS A 65 -10.69 5.84 8.77
N ASP A 66 -12.03 5.79 8.69
CA ASP A 66 -12.90 6.92 9.08
C ASP A 66 -12.86 7.28 10.57
N ASP A 67 -12.36 6.41 11.42
CA ASP A 67 -12.20 6.68 12.86
C ASP A 67 -10.81 7.22 13.21
N LEU A 68 -9.87 7.26 12.26
CA LEU A 68 -8.53 7.78 12.49
C LEU A 68 -8.59 9.30 12.72
N THR A 69 -8.14 9.74 13.89
CA THR A 69 -8.11 11.17 14.24
C THR A 69 -6.71 11.77 14.10
N ALA A 70 -6.64 13.10 14.03
CA ALA A 70 -5.37 13.83 14.15
C ALA A 70 -4.56 13.46 15.42
N ALA A 71 -5.25 13.25 16.54
CA ALA A 71 -4.61 12.89 17.81
C ALA A 71 -3.98 11.48 17.77
N ASP A 72 -4.55 10.55 17.01
CA ASP A 72 -3.95 9.21 16.85
C ASP A 72 -2.62 9.28 16.06
N LEU A 73 -2.49 10.22 15.13
CA LEU A 73 -1.25 10.44 14.37
C LEU A 73 -0.20 11.22 15.16
N ILE A 74 -0.61 12.30 15.83
CA ILE A 74 0.29 13.21 16.55
C ILE A 74 0.68 12.61 17.91
N GLY A 75 -0.29 12.11 18.65
CA GLY A 75 -0.10 11.67 20.03
C GLY A 75 -1.20 12.14 20.96
N ARG A 76 -1.23 11.53 22.14
CA ARG A 76 -2.24 11.80 23.16
C ARG A 76 -1.67 11.57 24.55
N TYR A 77 -2.30 12.20 25.53
CA TYR A 77 -2.07 11.86 26.92
C TYR A 77 -2.78 10.55 27.29
N LEU A 78 -2.06 9.65 27.96
CA LEU A 78 -2.59 8.41 28.52
C LEU A 78 -2.40 8.40 30.04
N LEU A 79 -3.35 7.79 30.74
CA LEU A 79 -3.21 7.53 32.18
C LEU A 79 -2.41 6.24 32.37
N ARG A 80 -1.26 6.35 33.03
CA ARG A 80 -0.42 5.21 33.43
C ARG A 80 -0.05 5.36 34.89
N GLY A 81 -0.40 4.36 35.70
CA GLY A 81 -0.11 4.37 37.14
C GLY A 81 -0.67 5.59 37.90
N GLY A 82 -1.79 6.16 37.44
CA GLY A 82 -2.38 7.36 38.05
C GLY A 82 -1.75 8.70 37.62
N GLN A 83 -0.78 8.68 36.70
CA GLN A 83 -0.18 9.88 36.12
C GLN A 83 -0.58 10.05 34.65
N THR A 84 -0.67 11.30 34.23
CA THR A 84 -0.97 11.68 32.84
C THR A 84 0.35 11.79 32.07
N GLU A 85 0.63 10.84 31.19
CA GLU A 85 1.86 10.79 30.39
C GLU A 85 1.55 11.08 28.91
N TRP A 86 2.36 11.91 28.27
CA TRP A 86 2.28 12.12 26.83
C TRP A 86 2.85 10.91 26.09
N VAL A 87 2.13 10.43 25.07
CA VAL A 87 2.58 9.35 24.20
C VAL A 87 2.49 9.80 22.76
N ASP A 88 3.66 9.86 22.10
CA ASP A 88 3.78 10.21 20.70
C ASP A 88 3.03 9.22 19.80
N GLY A 89 2.30 9.77 18.83
CA GLY A 89 1.72 9.02 17.72
C GLY A 89 2.77 8.64 16.66
N PRO A 90 2.41 7.81 15.68
CA PRO A 90 3.32 7.34 14.64
C PRO A 90 3.91 8.48 13.80
N LEU A 91 3.16 9.54 13.51
CA LEU A 91 3.66 10.68 12.74
C LEU A 91 4.73 11.43 13.53
N THR A 92 4.46 11.71 14.81
CA THR A 92 5.42 12.40 15.69
C THR A 92 6.70 11.60 15.88
N ARG A 93 6.58 10.29 16.14
CA ARG A 93 7.77 9.41 16.23
C ARG A 93 8.56 9.41 14.93
N ALA A 94 7.88 9.36 13.78
CA ALA A 94 8.56 9.38 12.49
C ALA A 94 9.33 10.68 12.27
N VAL A 95 8.75 11.82 12.64
CA VAL A 95 9.40 13.14 12.58
C VAL A 95 10.63 13.17 13.50
N ARG A 96 10.47 12.79 14.78
CA ARG A 96 11.58 12.80 15.77
C ARG A 96 12.75 11.92 15.35
N GLU A 97 12.45 10.76 14.77
CA GLU A 97 13.46 9.76 14.41
C GLU A 97 14.04 9.95 12.99
N GLY A 98 13.52 10.90 12.20
CA GLY A 98 13.87 11.03 10.79
C GLY A 98 13.59 9.76 10.00
N ALA A 99 12.42 9.20 10.23
CA ALA A 99 11.93 7.95 9.64
C ALA A 99 10.91 8.21 8.52
N ILE A 100 10.49 7.16 7.83
CA ILE A 100 9.43 7.21 6.84
C ILE A 100 8.08 7.03 7.55
N CYS A 101 7.15 7.95 7.32
CA CYS A 101 5.75 7.79 7.71
C CYS A 101 4.93 7.48 6.47
N TYR A 102 4.31 6.29 6.44
CA TYR A 102 3.46 5.85 5.35
C TYR A 102 2.00 5.80 5.77
N LEU A 103 1.18 6.63 5.13
CA LEU A 103 -0.27 6.69 5.31
C LEU A 103 -0.94 5.88 4.21
N ASP A 104 -1.29 4.64 4.53
CA ASP A 104 -1.94 3.71 3.60
C ASP A 104 -3.44 4.04 3.50
N GLU A 105 -3.93 4.25 2.28
CA GLU A 105 -5.32 4.64 2.01
C GLU A 105 -5.75 5.95 2.69
N VAL A 106 -4.90 6.98 2.61
CA VAL A 106 -5.09 8.28 3.31
C VAL A 106 -6.43 8.98 3.06
N VAL A 107 -7.10 8.62 1.97
CA VAL A 107 -8.41 9.11 1.54
C VAL A 107 -9.57 8.58 2.39
N GLU A 108 -9.37 7.45 3.05
CA GLU A 108 -10.31 6.88 4.02
C GLU A 108 -10.18 7.54 5.39
N ALA A 109 -9.14 8.33 5.64
CA ALA A 109 -9.03 9.09 6.86
C ALA A 109 -10.01 10.27 6.89
N ARG A 110 -10.34 10.70 8.11
CA ARG A 110 -11.11 11.92 8.34
C ARG A 110 -10.39 13.15 7.75
N LYS A 111 -11.18 14.16 7.38
CA LYS A 111 -10.64 15.39 6.75
C LYS A 111 -9.65 16.15 7.63
N ASP A 112 -9.75 16.06 8.95
CA ASP A 112 -8.83 16.69 9.90
C ASP A 112 -7.43 16.05 9.88
N VAL A 113 -7.32 14.75 9.54
CA VAL A 113 -6.03 14.08 9.35
C VAL A 113 -5.21 14.74 8.23
N ALA A 114 -5.83 15.02 7.09
CA ALA A 114 -5.13 15.61 5.95
C ALA A 114 -4.57 17.02 6.25
N VAL A 115 -5.23 17.78 7.12
CA VAL A 115 -4.82 19.16 7.48
C VAL A 115 -3.51 19.14 8.27
N VAL A 116 -3.32 18.17 9.16
CA VAL A 116 -2.10 17.99 9.96
C VAL A 116 -0.87 17.74 9.08
N LEU A 117 -1.06 17.18 7.89
CA LEU A 117 0.03 16.87 6.96
C LEU A 117 0.52 18.10 6.20
N HIS A 118 -0.25 19.19 6.14
CA HIS A 118 0.08 20.34 5.31
C HIS A 118 1.41 21.02 5.68
N PRO A 119 1.72 21.29 6.96
CA PRO A 119 3.00 21.90 7.34
C PRO A 119 4.21 20.99 7.08
N LEU A 120 4.02 19.66 7.14
CA LEU A 120 5.06 18.67 6.83
C LEU A 120 5.33 18.52 5.33
N THR A 121 4.43 19.01 4.48
CA THR A 121 4.50 18.88 3.01
C THR A 121 4.77 20.20 2.30
N ASP A 122 4.89 21.31 3.04
CA ASP A 122 5.37 22.59 2.52
C ASP A 122 6.82 22.86 2.95
N ASN A 123 7.36 24.02 2.56
CA ASN A 123 8.76 24.37 2.79
C ASN A 123 9.13 24.46 4.28
N ARG A 124 8.16 24.63 5.19
CA ARG A 124 8.44 24.71 6.63
C ARG A 124 8.86 23.35 7.18
N ARG A 125 8.22 22.27 6.72
CA ARG A 125 8.44 20.90 7.19
C ARG A 125 8.39 20.80 8.73
N THR A 126 7.40 21.44 9.35
CA THR A 126 7.21 21.40 10.81
C THR A 126 5.99 20.57 11.21
N LEU A 127 5.97 20.06 12.43
CA LEU A 127 4.82 19.42 13.06
C LEU A 127 4.54 20.11 14.39
N MET A 128 3.37 20.74 14.49
CA MET A 128 2.87 21.33 15.74
C MET A 128 2.18 20.27 16.59
N ILE A 129 2.55 20.21 17.86
CA ILE A 129 1.91 19.38 18.88
C ILE A 129 1.18 20.31 19.85
N ASP A 130 -0.02 20.75 19.49
CA ASP A 130 -0.79 21.75 20.25
C ASP A 130 -0.99 21.37 21.72
N ARG A 131 -1.05 20.06 22.03
CA ARG A 131 -1.26 19.52 23.37
C ARG A 131 -0.04 19.62 24.30
N THR A 132 1.16 19.74 23.73
CA THR A 132 2.41 19.92 24.48
C THR A 132 3.02 21.32 24.27
N GLY A 133 2.55 22.05 23.26
CA GLY A 133 3.11 23.34 22.84
C GLY A 133 4.41 23.19 22.05
N GLU A 134 4.78 21.98 21.65
CA GLU A 134 6.02 21.69 20.95
C GLU A 134 5.88 21.88 19.43
N GLU A 135 6.87 22.51 18.82
CA GLU A 135 7.03 22.56 17.36
C GLU A 135 8.24 21.72 16.96
N LEU A 136 8.00 20.66 16.19
CA LEU A 136 9.06 19.79 15.69
C LEU A 136 9.45 20.19 14.27
N GLN A 137 10.75 20.43 14.06
CA GLN A 137 11.32 20.54 12.72
C GLN A 137 11.61 19.13 12.17
N ALA A 138 11.03 18.78 11.01
CA ALA A 138 11.30 17.50 10.40
C ALA A 138 12.75 17.43 9.89
N PRO A 139 13.53 16.43 10.31
CA PRO A 139 14.93 16.30 9.93
C PRO A 139 15.06 15.82 8.48
N PRO A 140 16.26 15.93 7.86
CA PRO A 140 16.50 15.49 6.49
C PRO A 140 16.15 14.02 6.19
N GLY A 141 16.15 13.14 7.20
CA GLY A 141 15.75 11.73 7.05
C GLY A 141 14.25 11.49 7.04
N PHE A 142 13.43 12.43 7.53
CA PHE A 142 11.98 12.25 7.55
C PHE A 142 11.40 12.33 6.14
N MET A 143 10.50 11.40 5.83
CA MET A 143 9.76 11.38 4.59
C MET A 143 8.30 11.00 4.83
N LEU A 144 7.39 11.77 4.24
CA LEU A 144 5.97 11.46 4.24
C LEU A 144 5.59 10.78 2.93
N ILE A 145 4.95 9.63 3.02
CA ILE A 145 4.40 8.88 1.89
C ILE A 145 2.92 8.64 2.17
N ALA A 146 2.08 8.80 1.15
CA ALA A 146 0.67 8.45 1.23
C ALA A 146 0.28 7.58 0.04
N SER A 147 -0.72 6.71 0.20
CA SER A 147 -1.31 5.95 -0.91
C SER A 147 -2.80 6.17 -1.03
N TYR A 148 -3.34 5.91 -2.22
CA TYR A 148 -4.76 5.62 -2.40
C TYR A 148 -5.02 4.82 -3.68
N ASN A 149 -6.18 4.17 -3.74
CA ASN A 149 -6.63 3.42 -4.91
C ASN A 149 -7.60 4.28 -5.73
N PRO A 150 -7.22 4.79 -6.91
CA PRO A 150 -8.13 5.50 -7.80
C PRO A 150 -9.16 4.51 -8.38
N GLY A 151 -10.46 4.79 -8.22
CA GLY A 151 -11.55 3.94 -8.74
C GLY A 151 -12.40 3.28 -7.65
N TYR A 152 -11.80 2.92 -6.51
CA TYR A 152 -12.48 2.31 -5.35
C TYR A 152 -13.35 3.32 -4.55
N GLN A 153 -13.18 4.61 -4.82
CA GLN A 153 -13.75 5.65 -3.98
C GLN A 153 -15.19 5.95 -4.32
N ASN A 154 -16.05 5.93 -3.30
CA ASN A 154 -17.26 6.74 -3.28
C ASN A 154 -16.92 8.14 -3.80
N VAL A 155 -17.71 8.68 -4.73
CA VAL A 155 -17.48 10.00 -5.36
C VAL A 155 -17.23 11.11 -4.33
N LEU A 156 -17.73 10.92 -3.11
CA LEU A 156 -17.63 11.81 -1.95
C LEU A 156 -16.27 11.78 -1.21
N LYS A 157 -15.46 10.72 -1.34
CA LYS A 157 -14.16 10.54 -0.64
C LYS A 157 -12.96 10.70 -1.57
N ARG A 158 -12.94 11.78 -2.35
CA ARG A 158 -11.80 12.12 -3.21
C ARG A 158 -10.78 12.99 -2.48
N MET A 159 -9.51 12.73 -2.71
CA MET A 159 -8.45 13.63 -2.23
C MET A 159 -8.59 15.02 -2.87
N LYS A 160 -8.61 16.07 -2.04
CA LYS A 160 -8.71 17.45 -2.51
C LYS A 160 -7.51 17.82 -3.41
N PRO A 161 -7.71 18.62 -4.47
CA PRO A 161 -6.61 19.11 -5.31
C PRO A 161 -5.49 19.80 -4.52
N SER A 162 -5.85 20.58 -3.50
CA SER A 162 -4.88 21.29 -2.63
C SER A 162 -3.98 20.37 -1.82
N THR A 163 -4.47 19.17 -1.45
CA THR A 163 -3.64 18.15 -0.81
C THR A 163 -2.78 17.44 -1.85
N ARG A 164 -3.34 17.08 -3.01
CA ARG A 164 -2.59 16.40 -4.09
C ARG A 164 -1.41 17.22 -4.63
N GLN A 165 -1.58 18.54 -4.78
CA GLN A 165 -0.52 19.44 -5.30
C GLN A 165 0.65 19.65 -4.32
N ARG A 166 0.63 19.01 -3.15
CA ARG A 166 1.73 19.01 -2.18
C ARG A 166 2.62 17.79 -2.29
N PHE A 167 2.32 16.85 -3.19
CA PHE A 167 3.06 15.60 -3.35
C PHE A 167 3.60 15.45 -4.77
N LEU A 168 4.80 14.85 -4.87
CA LEU A 168 5.17 14.14 -6.08
C LEU A 168 4.35 12.85 -6.18
N ALA A 169 4.04 12.40 -7.38
CA ALA A 169 3.16 11.25 -7.57
C ALA A 169 3.81 10.13 -8.38
N ILE A 170 3.57 8.89 -7.94
CA ILE A 170 3.92 7.67 -8.64
C ILE A 170 2.61 6.92 -8.92
N THR A 171 2.41 6.49 -10.17
CA THR A 171 1.26 5.69 -10.55
C THR A 171 1.72 4.26 -10.82
N PHE A 172 1.16 3.32 -10.07
CA PHE A 172 1.35 1.90 -10.19
C PHE A 172 0.22 1.30 -11.03
N GLY A 173 0.59 0.40 -11.93
CA GLY A 173 -0.30 -0.59 -12.53
C GLY A 173 0.03 -1.98 -12.01
N PHE A 174 -0.64 -2.99 -12.56
CA PHE A 174 -0.14 -4.36 -12.43
C PHE A 174 1.15 -4.50 -13.27
N PRO A 175 2.15 -5.29 -12.82
CA PRO A 175 3.39 -5.48 -13.56
C PRO A 175 3.14 -6.11 -14.93
N ASP A 176 4.12 -6.00 -15.83
CA ASP A 176 4.13 -6.80 -17.05
C ASP A 176 4.20 -8.31 -16.71
N PRO A 177 3.78 -9.20 -17.62
CA PRO A 177 3.72 -10.63 -17.32
C PRO A 177 5.03 -11.24 -16.83
N ASP A 178 6.17 -10.86 -17.42
CA ASP A 178 7.46 -11.44 -17.05
C ASP A 178 7.88 -11.01 -15.63
N THR A 179 7.62 -9.75 -15.29
CA THR A 179 7.85 -9.22 -13.94
C THR A 179 6.87 -9.83 -12.92
N GLU A 180 5.59 -9.94 -13.27
CA GLU A 180 4.58 -10.52 -12.37
C GLU A 180 4.85 -12.01 -12.10
N ILE A 181 5.32 -12.78 -13.10
CA ILE A 181 5.73 -14.18 -12.91
C ILE A 181 6.84 -14.28 -11.87
N LYS A 182 7.87 -13.43 -11.95
CA LYS A 182 8.97 -13.42 -10.98
C LYS A 182 8.47 -13.10 -9.57
N VAL A 183 7.64 -12.07 -9.44
CA VAL A 183 7.06 -11.66 -8.15
C VAL A 183 6.23 -12.79 -7.54
N VAL A 184 5.30 -13.37 -8.31
CA VAL A 184 4.43 -14.44 -7.82
C VAL A 184 5.24 -15.69 -7.49
N SER A 185 6.24 -16.04 -8.30
CA SER A 185 7.11 -17.19 -8.05
C SER A 185 7.94 -17.02 -6.77
N GLU A 186 8.59 -15.87 -6.60
CA GLU A 186 9.41 -15.58 -5.42
C GLU A 186 8.58 -15.60 -4.13
N GLU A 187 7.39 -14.98 -4.14
CA GLU A 187 6.56 -14.86 -2.94
C GLU A 187 5.82 -16.17 -2.59
N SER A 188 5.47 -17.00 -3.59
CA SER A 188 4.72 -18.24 -3.36
C SER A 188 5.58 -19.50 -3.27
N GLY A 189 6.82 -19.46 -3.77
CA GLY A 189 7.67 -20.63 -3.97
C GLY A 189 7.20 -21.54 -5.11
N LEU A 190 6.21 -21.14 -5.90
CA LEU A 190 5.76 -21.90 -7.06
C LEU A 190 6.68 -21.65 -8.26
N GLU A 191 7.10 -22.72 -8.93
CA GLU A 191 7.99 -22.64 -10.10
C GLU A 191 7.42 -21.74 -11.22
N PRO A 192 8.26 -20.91 -11.88
CA PRO A 192 7.81 -19.94 -12.89
C PRO A 192 6.94 -20.53 -14.00
N GLY A 193 7.23 -21.76 -14.44
CA GLY A 193 6.45 -22.45 -15.46
C GLY A 193 5.00 -22.74 -15.06
N ARG A 194 4.74 -22.93 -13.75
CA ARG A 194 3.38 -23.10 -13.20
C ARG A 194 2.72 -21.77 -12.87
N VAL A 195 3.49 -20.71 -12.66
CA VAL A 195 3.00 -19.34 -12.44
C VAL A 195 2.59 -18.66 -13.75
N ALA A 196 3.25 -18.95 -14.87
CA ALA A 196 2.96 -18.28 -16.14
C ALA A 196 1.49 -18.41 -16.62
N PRO A 197 0.83 -19.59 -16.54
CA PRO A 197 -0.60 -19.70 -16.83
C PRO A 197 -1.47 -18.88 -15.87
N LEU A 198 -1.10 -18.81 -14.59
CA LEU A 198 -1.82 -18.02 -13.59
C LEU A 198 -1.79 -16.52 -13.88
N VAL A 199 -0.62 -16.00 -14.27
CA VAL A 199 -0.46 -14.59 -14.68
C VAL A 199 -1.23 -14.31 -15.98
N ARG A 200 -1.21 -15.24 -16.95
CA ARG A 200 -2.00 -15.13 -18.19
C ARG A 200 -3.50 -15.05 -17.90
N LEU A 201 -4.00 -15.95 -17.03
CA LEU A 201 -5.37 -15.93 -16.55
C LEU A 201 -5.69 -14.58 -15.90
N GLY A 202 -4.80 -14.08 -15.04
CA GLY A 202 -5.00 -12.79 -14.39
C GLY A 202 -5.07 -11.62 -15.38
N GLY A 203 -4.25 -11.64 -16.43
CA GLY A 203 -4.34 -10.68 -17.53
C GLY A 203 -5.70 -10.73 -18.24
N HIS A 204 -6.24 -11.93 -18.52
CA HIS A 204 -7.56 -12.07 -19.11
C HIS A 204 -8.66 -11.52 -18.19
N ILE A 205 -8.63 -11.85 -16.89
CA ILE A 205 -9.62 -11.36 -15.92
C ILE A 205 -9.57 -9.82 -15.81
N ARG A 206 -8.38 -9.23 -15.80
CA ARG A 206 -8.23 -7.76 -15.75
C ARG A 206 -8.81 -7.08 -16.98
N ASN A 207 -8.76 -7.72 -18.15
CA ASN A 207 -9.38 -7.16 -19.37
C ASN A 207 -10.91 -7.20 -19.35
N LEU A 208 -11.53 -7.97 -18.45
CA LEU A 208 -12.98 -7.99 -18.24
C LEU A 208 -13.45 -6.90 -17.25
N SER A 209 -12.52 -6.25 -16.55
CA SER A 209 -12.84 -5.20 -15.56
C SER A 209 -13.47 -3.97 -16.22
N GLY A 210 -14.51 -3.42 -15.59
CA GLY A 210 -15.28 -2.28 -16.09
C GLY A 210 -16.39 -2.62 -17.09
N MET A 211 -16.54 -3.90 -17.48
CA MET A 211 -17.69 -4.40 -18.25
C MET A 211 -18.55 -5.29 -17.35
N ASP A 212 -17.98 -6.39 -16.86
CA ASP A 212 -18.70 -7.40 -16.07
C ASP A 212 -18.15 -7.54 -14.63
N LEU A 213 -16.97 -6.98 -14.33
CA LEU A 213 -16.35 -7.00 -13.01
C LEU A 213 -16.10 -5.58 -12.49
N GLU A 214 -16.32 -5.37 -11.19
CA GLU A 214 -16.00 -4.11 -10.52
C GLU A 214 -14.48 -3.85 -10.51
N GLU A 215 -13.67 -4.89 -10.28
CA GLU A 215 -12.21 -4.82 -10.31
C GLU A 215 -11.60 -6.10 -10.92
N GLY A 216 -10.44 -5.96 -11.56
CA GLY A 216 -9.66 -7.11 -12.02
C GLY A 216 -8.93 -7.82 -10.86
N VAL A 217 -8.44 -9.03 -11.12
CA VAL A 217 -7.66 -9.79 -10.13
C VAL A 217 -6.35 -9.09 -9.77
N SER A 218 -6.11 -8.90 -8.47
CA SER A 218 -4.85 -8.32 -7.97
C SER A 218 -3.71 -9.33 -7.98
N THR A 219 -2.45 -8.85 -8.07
CA THR A 219 -1.26 -9.71 -7.93
C THR A 219 -1.25 -10.45 -6.59
N ARG A 220 -1.82 -9.86 -5.53
CA ARG A 220 -2.00 -10.52 -4.22
C ARG A 220 -2.81 -11.83 -4.33
N LEU A 221 -3.92 -11.82 -5.06
CA LEU A 221 -4.75 -13.01 -5.24
C LEU A 221 -4.04 -14.09 -6.06
N LEU A 222 -3.23 -13.67 -7.05
CA LEU A 222 -2.37 -14.60 -7.78
C LEU A 222 -1.31 -15.24 -6.85
N ILE A 223 -0.70 -14.46 -5.94
CA ILE A 223 0.22 -15.02 -4.93
C ILE A 223 -0.50 -16.04 -4.05
N TYR A 224 -1.74 -15.76 -3.61
CA TYR A 224 -2.52 -16.70 -2.80
C TYR A 224 -2.80 -18.00 -3.55
N ALA A 225 -3.28 -17.92 -4.80
CA ALA A 225 -3.51 -19.09 -5.63
C ALA A 225 -2.23 -19.91 -5.82
N ALA A 226 -1.11 -19.24 -6.16
CA ALA A 226 0.17 -19.91 -6.35
C ALA A 226 0.68 -20.57 -5.05
N THR A 227 0.47 -19.93 -3.89
CA THR A 227 0.85 -20.48 -2.58
C THR A 227 0.06 -21.75 -2.26
N LEU A 228 -1.25 -21.75 -2.52
CA LEU A 228 -2.08 -22.95 -2.36
C LEU A 228 -1.62 -24.08 -3.29
N MET A 229 -1.29 -23.76 -4.54
CA MET A 229 -0.76 -24.72 -5.52
C MET A 229 0.62 -25.27 -5.15
N ALA A 230 1.49 -24.44 -4.55
CA ALA A 230 2.78 -24.86 -4.03
C ALA A 230 2.61 -25.80 -2.82
N GLY A 231 1.58 -25.56 -2.01
CA GLY A 231 1.15 -26.45 -0.91
C GLY A 231 0.46 -27.75 -1.35
N GLY A 232 0.36 -28.02 -2.66
CA GLY A 232 -0.20 -29.26 -3.21
C GLY A 232 -1.70 -29.22 -3.50
N MET A 233 -2.37 -28.08 -3.34
CA MET A 233 -3.77 -27.94 -3.76
C MET A 233 -3.88 -28.02 -5.29
N GLY A 234 -4.92 -28.72 -5.77
CA GLY A 234 -5.25 -28.75 -7.21
C GLY A 234 -5.60 -27.36 -7.75
N VAL A 235 -5.25 -27.10 -9.01
CA VAL A 235 -5.36 -25.79 -9.65
C VAL A 235 -6.77 -25.20 -9.56
N GLU A 236 -7.79 -25.99 -9.93
CA GLU A 236 -9.19 -25.56 -9.89
C GLU A 236 -9.61 -25.10 -8.49
N LYS A 237 -9.32 -25.90 -7.46
CA LYS A 237 -9.65 -25.56 -6.07
C LYS A 237 -8.90 -24.33 -5.57
N ALA A 238 -7.64 -24.16 -5.97
CA ALA A 238 -6.84 -23.01 -5.59
C ALA A 238 -7.39 -21.71 -6.21
N LEU A 239 -7.76 -21.76 -7.50
CA LEU A 239 -8.33 -20.62 -8.22
C LEU A 239 -9.74 -20.29 -7.77
N GLU A 240 -10.56 -21.29 -7.46
CA GLU A 240 -11.89 -21.09 -6.90
C GLU A 240 -11.81 -20.27 -5.60
N ALA A 241 -10.99 -20.73 -4.65
CA ALA A 241 -10.88 -20.11 -3.34
C ALA A 241 -10.15 -18.76 -3.32
N ALA A 242 -9.10 -18.61 -4.15
CA ALA A 242 -8.23 -17.43 -4.10
C ALA A 242 -8.57 -16.36 -5.14
N VAL A 243 -9.26 -16.70 -6.22
CA VAL A 243 -9.53 -15.77 -7.33
C VAL A 243 -11.02 -15.62 -7.58
N ILE A 244 -11.78 -16.71 -7.75
CA ILE A 244 -13.18 -16.63 -8.19
C ILE A 244 -14.09 -16.12 -7.07
N GLU A 245 -14.11 -16.81 -5.93
CA GLU A 245 -14.95 -16.45 -4.78
C GLU A 245 -14.67 -15.03 -4.25
N PRO A 246 -13.41 -14.55 -4.17
CA PRO A 246 -13.15 -13.18 -3.71
C PRO A 246 -13.48 -12.08 -4.72
N LEU A 247 -13.62 -12.40 -6.02
CA LEU A 247 -13.88 -11.39 -7.04
C LEU A 247 -15.37 -11.07 -7.21
N THR A 248 -16.25 -12.03 -6.94
CA THR A 248 -17.69 -11.86 -7.19
C THR A 248 -18.55 -12.92 -6.49
N ASP A 249 -19.70 -12.47 -6.00
CA ASP A 249 -20.80 -13.34 -5.52
C ASP A 249 -21.82 -13.68 -6.63
N ASP A 250 -21.64 -13.13 -7.84
CA ASP A 250 -22.54 -13.36 -8.97
C ASP A 250 -22.25 -14.70 -9.65
N ALA A 251 -23.24 -15.60 -9.64
CA ALA A 251 -23.09 -16.96 -10.15
C ALA A 251 -22.78 -17.04 -11.66
N ASP A 252 -23.28 -16.11 -12.46
CA ASP A 252 -23.03 -16.08 -13.91
C ASP A 252 -21.59 -15.66 -14.18
N ILE A 253 -21.10 -14.63 -13.47
CA ILE A 253 -19.70 -14.20 -13.55
C ILE A 253 -18.77 -15.30 -13.03
N GLN A 254 -19.11 -15.95 -11.91
CA GLN A 254 -18.32 -17.08 -11.42
C GLN A 254 -18.23 -18.20 -12.46
N THR A 255 -19.32 -18.51 -13.15
CA THR A 255 -19.33 -19.52 -14.23
C THR A 255 -18.41 -19.11 -15.38
N ALA A 256 -18.49 -17.86 -15.84
CA ALA A 256 -17.62 -17.34 -16.89
C ALA A 256 -16.13 -17.39 -16.49
N LEU A 257 -15.81 -17.11 -15.21
CA LEU A 257 -14.45 -17.22 -14.69
C LEU A 257 -13.97 -18.68 -14.66
N ARG A 258 -14.82 -19.64 -14.29
CA ARG A 258 -14.48 -21.08 -14.34
C ARG A 258 -14.21 -21.55 -15.77
N ASP A 259 -14.99 -21.10 -16.75
CA ASP A 259 -14.74 -21.41 -18.17
C ASP A 259 -13.41 -20.82 -18.65
N LEU A 260 -13.06 -19.63 -18.19
CA LEU A 260 -11.77 -19.01 -18.48
C LEU A 260 -10.61 -19.79 -17.85
N VAL A 261 -10.78 -20.31 -16.62
CA VAL A 261 -9.81 -21.21 -15.98
C VAL A 261 -9.61 -22.47 -16.82
N ALA A 262 -10.71 -23.12 -17.25
CA ALA A 262 -10.65 -24.31 -18.08
C ALA A 262 -9.97 -24.05 -19.43
N THR A 263 -10.13 -22.86 -20.00
CA THR A 263 -9.45 -22.47 -21.27
C THR A 263 -7.93 -22.30 -21.10
N VAL A 264 -7.47 -21.86 -19.92
CA VAL A 264 -6.04 -21.60 -19.67
C VAL A 264 -5.30 -22.86 -19.19
N TYR A 265 -5.99 -23.77 -18.50
CA TYR A 265 -5.39 -24.96 -17.87
C TYR A 265 -5.83 -26.31 -18.46
N GLY A 266 -6.88 -26.32 -19.29
CA GLY A 266 -7.38 -27.50 -20.01
C GLY A 266 -6.62 -27.83 -21.29
#